data_AF-A0A168BZK5-F1
#
_entry.id   AF-A0A168BZK5-F1
#
_cell.length_a   1.000
_cell.length_b   1.000
_cell.length_c   1.000
_cell.angle_alpha   90.00
_cell.angle_beta   90.00
_cell.angle_gamma   90.00
#
_symmetry.space_group_name_H-M   'P 1'
#
loop_
_entity.id
_entity.type
_entity.pdbx_description
1 polymer ?
#
loop_
_entity_poly.entity_id
_entity_poly.type
_entity_poly.pdbx_seq_one_letter_code
_entity_poly.pdbx_strand_id
1 'polypeptide(L)'
;MIIIYDKEDYKDGDSSVPFLDRDLFYIRHERTAAGDKTETQKWVDNNNYVPDPNGDDKVYKHYVPYNEIFKVINDRVVKSNSRRQFIEWLENVAANKLGIENRSITGRQQISRFDYDEAADHYVSSICDWQENIFRGASDGDGGGMKKDTPKDSDLAKKVRAAEEKLFAALAT
;
A
#
# COMPACT_ATOMS: atom_id res chain seq x y z
N MET A 1 -4.01 -5.01 9.03
CA MET A 1 -3.54 -4.55 10.34
C MET A 1 -2.04 -4.40 10.29
N ILE A 2 -1.62 -3.14 10.24
CA ILE A 2 -0.24 -2.73 10.42
C ILE A 2 0.00 -2.47 11.91
N ILE A 3 1.08 -3.04 12.44
CA ILE A 3 1.59 -2.73 13.77
C ILE A 3 2.97 -2.10 13.59
N ILE A 4 3.12 -0.89 14.10
CA ILE A 4 4.34 -0.11 13.99
C ILE A 4 5.05 -0.08 15.35
N TYR A 5 6.20 -0.74 15.42
CA TYR A 5 7.01 -0.84 16.64
C TYR A 5 8.06 0.26 16.68
N ASP A 6 8.18 0.93 17.84
CA ASP A 6 9.36 1.71 18.18
C ASP A 6 10.32 0.93 19.11
N LYS A 7 11.48 1.52 19.41
CA LYS A 7 12.48 0.91 20.31
C LYS A 7 12.03 0.80 21.77
N GLU A 8 11.08 1.63 22.19
CA GLU A 8 10.54 1.71 23.55
C GLU A 8 9.32 0.79 23.74
N ASP A 9 8.61 0.38 22.67
CA ASP A 9 7.59 -0.68 22.69
C ASP A 9 8.19 -2.04 23.13
N TYR A 10 9.53 -2.16 23.04
CA TYR A 10 10.30 -3.32 23.52
C TYR A 10 10.92 -3.12 24.91
N LYS A 11 10.82 -1.93 25.51
CA LYS A 11 11.38 -1.60 26.82
C LYS A 11 10.27 -0.94 27.65
N ASP A 12 9.69 -1.70 28.58
CA ASP A 12 8.82 -1.14 29.62
C ASP A 12 9.56 -0.01 30.36
N GLY A 13 9.33 1.24 29.93
CA GLY A 13 10.12 2.37 30.38
C GLY A 13 9.56 3.69 29.86
N ASP A 14 9.18 4.54 30.81
CA ASP A 14 8.75 5.92 30.69
C ASP A 14 9.24 6.68 29.44
N SER A 15 8.32 7.13 28.58
CA SER A 15 8.69 7.98 27.44
C SER A 15 8.37 9.45 27.72
N SER A 16 9.39 10.26 27.93
CA SER A 16 9.29 11.71 27.88
C SER A 16 9.07 12.26 26.47
N VAL A 17 9.23 11.42 25.43
CA VAL A 17 9.08 11.79 24.01
C VAL A 17 7.64 11.53 23.55
N PRO A 18 6.95 12.53 22.96
CA PRO A 18 5.61 12.35 22.40
C PRO A 18 5.57 11.20 21.38
N PHE A 19 4.51 10.39 21.41
CA PHE A 19 4.34 9.19 20.58
C PHE A 19 4.73 9.39 19.10
N LEU A 20 4.27 10.49 18.47
CA LEU A 20 4.51 10.79 17.05
C LEU A 20 5.97 11.15 16.73
N ASP A 21 6.74 11.59 17.72
CA ASP A 21 8.10 12.05 17.52
C ASP A 21 9.12 10.95 17.84
N ARG A 22 8.65 9.77 18.25
CA ARG A 22 9.50 8.58 18.45
C ARG A 22 9.91 7.94 17.13
N ASP A 23 11.15 7.46 17.09
CA ASP A 23 11.75 6.73 15.97
C ASP A 23 10.98 5.45 15.62
N LEU A 24 10.93 5.14 14.33
CA LEU A 24 10.42 3.86 13.87
C LEU A 24 11.53 2.84 13.75
N PHE A 25 11.24 1.61 14.18
CA PHE A 25 12.18 0.51 14.07
C PHE A 25 11.71 -0.55 13.08
N TYR A 26 10.42 -0.89 13.10
CA TYR A 26 9.89 -1.98 12.30
C TYR A 26 8.39 -1.85 12.08
N ILE A 27 7.91 -2.30 10.92
CA ILE A 27 6.50 -2.46 10.62
C ILE A 27 6.19 -3.93 10.37
N ARG A 28 5.22 -4.45 11.12
CA ARG A 28 4.56 -5.72 10.79
C ARG A 28 3.27 -5.41 10.06
N HIS A 29 3.03 -6.04 8.92
CA HIS A 29 1.76 -5.97 8.23
C HIS A 29 1.14 -7.34 8.12
N GLU A 30 -0.08 -7.46 8.59
CA GLU A 30 -0.97 -8.57 8.31
C GLU A 30 -2.10 -8.06 7.43
N ARG A 31 -2.27 -8.67 6.26
CA ARG A 31 -3.31 -8.26 5.31
C ARG A 31 -4.67 -8.50 5.94
N THR A 32 -5.35 -7.44 6.36
CA THR A 32 -6.76 -7.49 6.74
C THR A 32 -7.61 -7.40 5.47
N ALA A 33 -8.85 -7.88 5.55
CA ALA A 33 -9.82 -7.64 4.49
C ALA A 33 -9.91 -6.12 4.27
N ALA A 34 -9.53 -5.67 3.08
CA ALA A 34 -9.56 -4.25 2.76
C ALA A 34 -11.00 -3.75 2.82
N GLY A 35 -11.17 -2.46 3.14
CA GLY A 35 -12.46 -1.79 3.25
C GLY A 35 -13.25 -1.77 1.94
N ASP A 36 -14.26 -0.91 1.86
CA ASP A 36 -15.08 -0.79 0.64
C ASP A 36 -14.20 -0.55 -0.61
N LYS A 37 -14.24 -1.49 -1.56
CA LYS A 37 -13.49 -1.45 -2.83
C LYS A 37 -14.37 -1.09 -4.02
N THR A 38 -15.63 -0.70 -3.81
CA THR A 38 -16.62 -0.57 -4.88
C THR A 38 -16.15 0.36 -6.00
N GLU A 39 -15.52 1.49 -5.67
CA GLU A 39 -15.01 2.43 -6.69
C GLU A 39 -13.82 1.86 -7.45
N THR A 40 -12.84 1.30 -6.75
CA THR A 40 -11.68 0.60 -7.37
C THR A 40 -12.15 -0.50 -8.30
N GLN A 41 -13.12 -1.31 -7.88
CA GLN A 41 -13.69 -2.40 -8.68
C GLN A 41 -14.33 -1.87 -9.97
N LYS A 42 -15.20 -0.85 -9.86
CA LYS A 42 -15.80 -0.19 -11.03
C LYS A 42 -14.74 0.40 -11.96
N TRP A 43 -13.70 1.00 -11.42
CA TRP A 43 -12.63 1.56 -12.23
C TRP A 43 -11.88 0.47 -12.99
N VAL A 44 -11.50 -0.62 -12.33
CA VAL A 44 -10.79 -1.75 -12.95
C VAL A 44 -11.63 -2.43 -14.02
N ASP A 45 -12.91 -2.68 -13.75
CA ASP A 45 -13.82 -3.29 -14.73
C ASP A 45 -13.95 -2.43 -16.01
N ASN A 46 -13.81 -1.11 -15.90
CA ASN A 46 -13.88 -0.20 -17.05
C ASN A 46 -12.53 0.04 -17.76
N ASN A 47 -11.40 -0.12 -17.07
CA ASN A 47 -10.09 0.31 -17.58
C ASN A 47 -9.07 -0.83 -17.74
N ASN A 48 -9.11 -1.84 -16.88
CA ASN A 48 -8.10 -2.89 -16.77
C ASN A 48 -8.73 -4.29 -16.73
N TYR A 49 -9.82 -4.48 -17.47
CA TYR A 49 -10.52 -5.76 -17.57
C TYR A 49 -10.48 -6.29 -19.00
N VAL A 50 -10.06 -7.55 -19.13
CA VAL A 50 -10.20 -8.35 -20.35
C VAL A 50 -10.82 -9.69 -19.97
N PRO A 51 -11.96 -10.10 -20.56
CA PRO A 51 -12.61 -11.37 -20.24
C PRO A 51 -11.66 -12.55 -20.46
N ASP A 52 -11.54 -13.43 -19.45
CA ASP A 52 -10.87 -14.72 -19.62
C ASP A 52 -11.89 -15.74 -20.14
N PRO A 53 -11.69 -16.33 -21.34
CA PRO A 53 -12.59 -17.36 -21.87
C PRO A 53 -12.69 -18.61 -20.98
N ASN A 54 -11.76 -18.83 -20.06
CA ASN A 54 -11.78 -19.93 -19.10
C ASN A 54 -12.46 -19.57 -17.76
N GLY A 55 -12.91 -18.32 -17.58
CA GLY A 55 -13.62 -17.87 -16.38
C GLY A 55 -12.74 -17.60 -15.15
N ASP A 56 -11.42 -17.47 -15.34
CA ASP A 56 -10.46 -17.02 -14.31
C ASP A 56 -10.40 -15.48 -14.18
N ASP A 57 -11.39 -14.79 -14.73
CA ASP A 57 -11.52 -13.35 -14.63
C ASP A 57 -12.16 -12.92 -13.30
N LYS A 58 -12.65 -13.83 -12.45
CA LYS A 58 -13.42 -13.43 -11.24
C LYS A 58 -12.60 -12.79 -10.12
N VAL A 59 -11.27 -12.81 -10.22
CA VAL A 59 -10.36 -12.37 -9.17
C VAL A 59 -9.54 -11.17 -9.65
N TYR A 60 -9.47 -10.14 -8.80
CA TYR A 60 -8.59 -9.00 -9.00
C TYR A 60 -7.14 -9.40 -8.75
N LYS A 61 -6.28 -9.06 -9.69
CA LYS A 61 -4.85 -9.39 -9.71
C LYS A 61 -4.03 -8.11 -9.68
N HIS A 62 -2.79 -8.18 -9.18
CA HIS A 62 -1.90 -7.02 -9.07
C HIS A 62 -0.72 -7.15 -10.03
N TYR A 63 -0.38 -6.07 -10.73
CA TYR A 63 0.81 -6.01 -11.58
C TYR A 63 2.10 -6.04 -10.76
N VAL A 64 2.12 -5.26 -9.68
CA VAL A 64 3.18 -5.24 -8.67
C VAL A 64 2.63 -5.87 -7.39
N PRO A 65 3.22 -6.97 -6.91
CA PRO A 65 2.70 -7.69 -5.75
C PRO A 65 2.95 -6.92 -4.44
N TYR A 66 2.09 -7.13 -3.44
CA TYR A 66 2.13 -6.43 -2.15
C TYR A 66 3.50 -6.51 -1.47
N ASN A 67 4.18 -7.66 -1.55
CA ASN A 67 5.47 -7.88 -0.91
C ASN A 67 6.57 -6.95 -1.45
N GLU A 68 6.57 -6.66 -2.75
CA GLU A 68 7.53 -5.74 -3.37
C GLU A 68 7.29 -4.30 -2.92
N ILE A 69 6.03 -3.87 -2.90
CA ILE A 69 5.63 -2.54 -2.41
C ILE A 69 5.99 -2.42 -0.92
N PHE A 70 5.67 -3.45 -0.14
CA PHE A 70 5.91 -3.46 1.31
C PHE A 70 7.40 -3.46 1.64
N LYS A 71 8.24 -4.11 0.82
CA LYS A 71 9.70 -4.04 0.98
C LYS A 71 10.21 -2.61 0.86
N VAL A 72 9.73 -1.86 -0.13
CA VAL A 72 10.11 -0.45 -0.31
C VAL A 72 9.61 0.42 0.85
N ILE A 73 8.37 0.19 1.30
CA ILE A 73 7.82 0.88 2.47
C ILE A 73 8.66 0.59 3.72
N ASN A 74 9.04 -0.67 3.96
CA ASN A 74 9.86 -1.04 5.11
C ASN A 74 11.29 -0.47 5.02
N ASP A 75 11.89 -0.42 3.83
CA ASP A 75 13.17 0.26 3.62
C ASP A 75 13.07 1.77 3.91
N ARG A 76 11.90 2.38 3.69
CA ARG A 76 11.64 3.78 4.06
C ARG A 76 11.51 3.95 5.57
N VAL A 77 10.87 3.02 6.27
CA VAL A 77 10.75 3.03 7.75
C VAL A 77 12.12 3.13 8.40
N VAL A 78 13.10 2.36 7.93
CA VAL A 78 14.48 2.39 8.43
C VAL A 78 15.15 3.76 8.19
N LYS A 79 14.71 4.52 7.18
CA LYS A 79 15.21 5.86 6.84
C LYS A 79 14.42 6.99 7.51
N SER A 80 13.17 6.74 7.90
CA SER A 80 12.31 7.71 8.56
C SER A 80 12.76 7.88 10.01
N ASN A 81 12.98 9.13 10.44
CA ASN A 81 13.45 9.38 11.81
C ASN A 81 12.30 9.39 12.82
N SER A 82 11.03 9.47 12.41
CA SER A 82 9.91 9.45 13.37
C SER A 82 8.59 8.95 12.76
N ARG A 83 7.64 8.58 13.64
CA ARG A 83 6.25 8.24 13.27
C ARG A 83 5.58 9.32 12.43
N ARG A 84 5.80 10.59 12.82
CA ARG A 84 5.29 11.78 12.11
C ARG A 84 5.81 11.82 10.67
N GLN A 85 7.14 11.74 10.50
CA GLN A 85 7.74 11.78 9.17
C GLN A 85 7.27 10.61 8.29
N PHE A 86 7.06 9.44 8.88
CA PHE A 86 6.59 8.27 8.14
C PHE A 86 5.13 8.40 7.67
N ILE A 87 4.22 8.86 8.54
CA ILE A 87 2.82 9.04 8.14
C ILE A 87 2.65 10.21 7.15
N GLU A 88 3.39 11.30 7.33
CA GLU A 88 3.44 12.41 6.36
C GLU A 88 3.92 11.93 4.98
N TRP A 89 4.92 11.03 4.97
CA TRP A 89 5.39 10.42 3.74
C TRP A 89 4.32 9.53 3.09
N LEU A 90 3.70 8.62 3.84
CA LEU A 90 2.62 7.76 3.34
C LEU A 90 1.47 8.58 2.75
N GLU A 91 1.05 9.61 3.47
CA GLU A 91 -0.01 10.52 3.05
C GLU A 91 0.37 11.26 1.76
N ASN A 92 1.60 11.76 1.66
CA ASN A 92 2.09 12.41 0.44
C ASN A 92 2.15 11.44 -0.76
N VAL A 93 2.59 10.20 -0.56
CA VAL A 93 2.59 9.17 -1.62
C VAL A 93 1.16 8.90 -2.08
N ALA A 94 0.25 8.62 -1.15
CA ALA A 94 -1.13 8.28 -1.47
C ALA A 94 -1.85 9.44 -2.17
N ALA A 95 -1.88 10.62 -1.55
CA ALA A 95 -2.67 11.76 -2.03
C ALA A 95 -2.01 12.45 -3.24
N ASN A 96 -0.72 12.81 -3.13
CA ASN A 96 -0.08 13.71 -4.10
C ASN A 96 0.59 12.98 -5.26
N LYS A 97 0.92 11.69 -5.12
CA LYS A 97 1.61 10.92 -6.17
C LYS A 97 0.69 9.92 -6.86
N LEU A 98 -0.21 9.30 -6.11
CA LEU A 98 -1.12 8.26 -6.63
C LEU A 98 -2.57 8.73 -6.80
N GLY A 99 -2.94 9.90 -6.25
CA GLY A 99 -4.29 10.45 -6.35
C GLY A 99 -5.34 9.63 -5.59
N ILE A 100 -4.92 8.92 -4.54
CA ILE A 100 -5.79 8.12 -3.68
C ILE A 100 -6.51 9.06 -2.72
N GLU A 101 -7.82 8.83 -2.50
CA GLU A 101 -8.61 9.62 -1.57
C GLU A 101 -7.97 9.61 -0.17
N ASN A 102 -7.78 10.81 0.39
CA ASN A 102 -6.98 11.00 1.58
C ASN A 102 -7.85 11.14 2.83
N ARG A 103 -7.62 10.26 3.82
CA ARG A 103 -8.08 10.45 5.21
C ARG A 103 -6.97 11.08 6.05
N SER A 104 -6.67 12.34 5.78
CA SER A 104 -5.57 13.04 6.45
C SER A 104 -5.70 12.95 7.98
N ILE A 105 -4.64 12.46 8.60
CA ILE A 105 -4.45 12.53 10.05
C ILE A 105 -3.34 13.52 10.43
N THR A 106 -2.53 13.95 9.47
CA THR A 106 -1.49 14.96 9.68
C THR A 106 -2.14 16.33 9.93
N GLY A 107 -1.73 17.00 11.00
CA GLY A 107 -2.35 18.26 11.45
C GLY A 107 -3.34 18.12 12.62
N ARG A 108 -3.69 16.90 13.05
CA ARG A 108 -4.40 16.68 14.31
C ARG A 108 -3.48 16.94 15.50
N GLN A 109 -3.93 17.75 16.48
CA GLN A 109 -3.14 18.06 17.69
C GLN A 109 -2.91 16.85 18.59
N GLN A 110 -3.85 15.91 18.62
CA GLN A 110 -3.74 14.65 19.35
C GLN A 110 -4.12 13.51 18.41
N ILE A 111 -3.25 12.51 18.32
CA ILE A 111 -3.45 11.28 17.55
C ILE A 111 -3.18 10.15 18.53
N SER A 112 -4.19 9.30 18.75
CA SER A 112 -3.97 8.10 19.56
C SER A 112 -3.13 7.09 18.76
N ARG A 113 -2.50 6.13 19.46
CA ARG A 113 -1.81 5.02 18.79
C ARG A 113 -2.74 4.27 17.84
N PHE A 114 -3.99 4.08 18.26
CA PHE A 114 -5.01 3.40 17.46
C PHE A 114 -5.28 4.14 16.15
N ASP A 115 -5.52 5.45 16.21
CA ASP A 115 -5.76 6.27 15.01
C ASP A 115 -4.55 6.26 14.06
N TYR A 116 -3.34 6.24 14.63
CA TYR A 116 -2.11 6.18 13.85
C TYR A 116 -1.94 4.85 13.12
N ASP A 117 -2.10 3.73 13.83
CA ASP A 117 -1.97 2.39 13.27
C ASP A 117 -3.07 2.14 12.21
N GLU A 118 -4.31 2.59 12.46
CA GLU A 118 -5.41 2.53 11.48
C GLU A 118 -5.10 3.34 10.22
N ALA A 119 -4.62 4.58 10.37
CA ALA A 119 -4.27 5.41 9.22
C ALA A 119 -3.10 4.83 8.42
N ALA A 120 -2.07 4.33 9.09
CA ALA A 120 -0.95 3.67 8.42
C ALA A 120 -1.41 2.41 7.66
N ASP A 121 -2.24 1.56 8.29
CA ASP A 121 -2.85 0.39 7.65
C ASP A 121 -3.66 0.78 6.40
N HIS A 122 -4.45 1.85 6.52
CA HIS A 122 -5.23 2.39 5.42
C HIS A 122 -4.35 2.86 4.27
N TYR A 123 -3.35 3.72 4.52
CA TYR A 123 -2.49 4.23 3.45
C TYR A 123 -1.70 3.11 2.76
N VAL A 124 -1.09 2.21 3.51
CA VAL A 124 -0.33 1.10 2.92
C VAL A 124 -1.23 0.18 2.11
N SER A 125 -2.41 -0.17 2.63
CA SER A 125 -3.39 -0.98 1.90
C SER A 125 -3.84 -0.30 0.62
N SER A 126 -4.15 1.01 0.67
CA SER A 126 -4.59 1.77 -0.49
C SER A 126 -3.48 1.97 -1.53
N ILE A 127 -2.22 2.11 -1.13
CA ILE A 127 -1.07 2.14 -2.04
C ILE A 127 -0.92 0.78 -2.75
N CYS A 128 -1.08 -0.33 -2.01
CA CYS A 128 -1.01 -1.67 -2.59
C CYS A 128 -2.17 -1.95 -3.55
N ASP A 129 -3.37 -1.51 -3.18
CA ASP A 129 -4.61 -1.62 -3.96
C ASP A 129 -4.87 -0.41 -4.87
N TRP A 130 -3.83 0.35 -5.20
CA TRP A 130 -3.96 1.48 -6.12
C TRP A 130 -4.51 0.98 -7.45
N GLN A 131 -5.61 1.58 -7.91
CA GLN A 131 -6.43 1.03 -9.00
C GLN A 131 -5.67 0.73 -10.30
N GLU A 132 -4.66 1.54 -10.64
CA GLU A 132 -3.83 1.32 -11.84
C GLU A 132 -2.86 0.13 -11.69
N ASN A 133 -2.59 -0.32 -10.45
CA ASN A 133 -1.84 -1.56 -10.16
C ASN A 133 -2.72 -2.82 -10.25
N ILE A 134 -4.04 -2.68 -10.41
CA ILE A 134 -4.99 -3.80 -10.41
C ILE A 134 -5.50 -4.08 -11.82
N PHE A 135 -5.66 -5.36 -12.13
CA PHE A 135 -6.27 -5.83 -13.36
C PHE A 135 -7.15 -7.05 -13.15
N ARG A 136 -7.92 -7.39 -14.18
CA ARG A 136 -8.82 -8.53 -14.23
C ARG A 136 -8.73 -9.21 -15.59
N GLY A 137 -8.50 -10.52 -15.60
CA GLY A 137 -8.40 -11.30 -16.84
C GLY A 137 -7.36 -12.43 -16.77
N ALA A 138 -7.12 -13.06 -17.92
CA ALA A 138 -6.19 -14.16 -18.04
C ALA A 138 -4.75 -13.72 -17.71
N SER A 139 -4.07 -14.48 -16.85
CA SER A 139 -2.71 -14.16 -16.42
C SER A 139 -1.87 -15.42 -16.24
N ASP A 140 -0.58 -15.23 -15.97
CA ASP A 140 0.35 -16.30 -15.65
C ASP A 140 0.19 -16.81 -14.20
N GLY A 141 -0.53 -16.06 -13.37
CA GLY A 141 -0.75 -16.30 -11.95
C GLY A 141 0.46 -15.87 -11.12
N ASP A 142 0.19 -15.43 -9.90
CA ASP A 142 1.22 -14.96 -8.95
C ASP A 142 1.91 -16.08 -8.16
N GLY A 143 1.54 -17.34 -8.40
CA GLY A 143 2.07 -18.49 -7.67
C GLY A 143 1.80 -18.45 -6.17
N GLY A 144 0.66 -17.87 -5.74
CA GLY A 144 0.36 -17.64 -4.33
C GLY A 144 1.15 -16.46 -3.74
N GLY A 145 1.46 -15.45 -4.55
CA GLY A 145 2.22 -14.26 -4.17
C GLY A 145 3.74 -14.39 -4.25
N MET A 146 4.25 -15.46 -4.88
CA MET A 146 5.70 -15.73 -5.01
C MET A 146 6.32 -15.20 -6.30
N LYS A 147 5.51 -14.87 -7.31
CA LYS A 147 5.96 -14.31 -8.59
C LYS A 147 5.09 -13.14 -9.01
N LYS A 148 5.69 -12.24 -9.79
CA LYS A 148 4.97 -11.16 -10.46
C LYS A 148 3.90 -11.74 -11.39
N ASP A 149 2.67 -11.30 -11.24
CA ASP A 149 1.59 -11.70 -12.14
C ASP A 149 1.60 -10.83 -13.40
N THR A 150 1.53 -11.46 -14.55
CA THR A 150 1.54 -10.77 -15.85
C THR A 150 0.30 -11.15 -16.64
N PRO A 151 -0.47 -10.17 -17.14
CA PRO A 151 -1.59 -10.45 -18.03
C PRO A 151 -1.12 -11.11 -19.32
N LYS A 152 -1.92 -12.04 -19.82
CA LYS A 152 -1.73 -12.64 -21.15
C LYS A 152 -2.20 -11.72 -22.27
N ASP A 153 -3.09 -10.79 -21.96
CA ASP A 153 -3.52 -9.76 -22.90
C ASP A 153 -2.41 -8.75 -23.17
N SER A 154 -2.14 -8.49 -24.45
CA SER A 154 -1.01 -7.66 -24.87
C SER A 154 -1.17 -6.17 -24.55
N ASP A 155 -2.41 -5.66 -24.45
CA ASP A 155 -2.66 -4.26 -24.14
C ASP A 155 -2.61 -4.01 -22.63
N LEU A 156 -3.11 -4.95 -21.82
CA LEU A 156 -2.87 -4.94 -20.37
C LEU A 156 -1.39 -5.13 -20.03
N ALA A 157 -0.68 -6.01 -20.72
CA ALA A 157 0.75 -6.24 -20.49
C ALA A 157 1.59 -4.97 -20.72
N LYS A 158 1.22 -4.11 -21.68
CA LYS A 158 1.87 -2.80 -21.89
C LYS A 158 1.69 -1.85 -20.71
N LYS A 159 0.61 -1.99 -19.94
CA LYS A 159 0.32 -1.15 -18.76
C LYS A 159 1.12 -1.57 -17.52
N VAL A 160 1.53 -2.84 -17.42
CA VAL A 160 2.31 -3.37 -16.28
C VAL A 160 3.50 -2.49 -15.96
N ARG A 161 4.35 -2.21 -16.97
CA ARG A 161 5.57 -1.44 -16.81
C ARG A 161 5.29 0.01 -16.42
N ALA A 162 4.28 0.63 -17.02
CA ALA A 162 3.90 2.00 -16.70
C ALA A 162 3.37 2.13 -15.26
N ALA A 163 2.55 1.17 -14.82
CA ALA A 163 2.04 1.12 -13.44
C ALA A 163 3.17 0.91 -12.44
N GLU A 164 4.08 -0.03 -12.72
CA GLU A 164 5.27 -0.31 -11.90
C GLU A 164 6.19 0.91 -11.78
N GLU A 165 6.55 1.54 -12.91
CA GLU A 165 7.39 2.75 -12.94
C GLU A 165 6.74 3.89 -12.15
N LYS A 166 5.43 4.11 -12.31
CA LYS A 166 4.70 5.17 -11.60
C LYS A 166 4.63 4.89 -10.10
N LEU A 167 4.37 3.65 -9.70
CA LEU A 167 4.28 3.24 -8.29
C LEU A 167 5.63 3.38 -7.58
N PHE A 168 6.72 2.87 -8.18
CA PHE A 168 8.04 2.98 -7.56
C PHE A 168 8.61 4.40 -7.63
N ALA A 169 8.28 5.20 -8.65
CA ALA A 169 8.62 6.62 -8.67
C ALA A 169 7.89 7.39 -7.55
N ALA A 170 6.63 7.05 -7.28
CA ALA A 170 5.88 7.62 -6.15
C ALA A 170 6.53 7.27 -4.81
N LEU A 171 6.94 6.02 -4.62
CA LEU A 171 7.57 5.55 -3.38
C LEU A 171 9.01 6.06 -3.17
N ALA A 172 9.68 6.53 -4.22
CA ALA A 172 11.06 7.00 -4.14
C ALA A 172 11.23 8.42 -3.58
N THR A 173 10.15 9.21 -3.47
CA THR A 173 10.17 10.55 -2.87
C THR A 173 10.38 10.47 -1.37
#